data_AF-A0A520KXU5-F1
#
_entry.id   AF-A0A520KXU5-F1
#
_cell.length_a   1.000
_cell.length_b   1.000
_cell.length_c   1.000
_cell.angle_alpha   90.00
_cell.angle_beta   90.00
_cell.angle_gamma   90.00
#
_symmetry.space_group_name_H-M   'P 1'
#
loop_
_entity.id
_entity.type
_entity.pdbx_description
1 polymer ?
#
loop_
_entity_poly.entity_id
_entity_poly.type
_entity_poly.pdbx_seq_one_letter_code
_entity_poly.pdbx_strand_id
1 'polypeptide(L)'
;MGKIVRRRGGIDDLRMHAIARILLYGAVDNIQASWVKLGLEMVQLSFLCGVNDLGGTLMEEKISKSSGSKAGEYLSPEEMEAMIIDAGRIPVRRDTLYNIII
;
A
#
# COMPACT_ATOMS: atom_id res chain seq x y z
N MET A 1 -7.05 28.57 -11.36
CA MET A 1 -6.63 28.67 -9.95
C MET A 1 -6.99 27.35 -9.26
N GLY A 2 -6.05 26.41 -9.15
CA GLY A 2 -6.30 25.11 -8.51
C GLY A 2 -6.51 25.30 -7.01
N LYS A 3 -7.68 24.95 -6.48
CA LYS A 3 -7.90 24.95 -5.04
C LYS A 3 -6.95 23.94 -4.41
N ILE A 4 -6.15 24.37 -3.44
CA ILE A 4 -5.44 23.46 -2.53
C ILE A 4 -6.53 22.70 -1.77
N VAL A 5 -6.81 21.46 -2.20
CA VAL A 5 -7.70 20.57 -1.47
C VAL A 5 -6.91 20.11 -0.25
N ARG A 6 -7.36 20.52 0.94
CA ARG A 6 -6.82 20.02 2.20
C ARG A 6 -6.86 18.49 2.14
N ARG A 7 -5.69 17.84 2.24
CA ARG A 7 -5.59 16.38 2.24
C ARG A 7 -6.55 15.87 3.33
N ARG A 8 -7.53 15.05 2.95
CA ARG A 8 -8.38 14.33 3.92
C ARG A 8 -7.44 13.53 4.82
N GLY A 9 -7.70 13.53 6.13
CA GLY A 9 -6.78 12.91 7.09
C GLY A 9 -6.66 11.41 6.84
N GLY A 10 -5.55 10.78 7.23
CA GLY A 10 -5.30 9.36 6.98
C GLY A 10 -6.39 8.41 7.49
N ILE A 11 -7.16 8.83 8.50
CA ILE A 11 -8.34 8.09 9.00
C ILE A 11 -9.41 7.91 7.92
N ASP A 12 -9.62 8.92 7.06
CA ASP A 12 -10.59 8.80 5.96
C ASP A 12 -10.15 7.77 4.95
N ASP A 13 -8.84 7.66 4.67
CA ASP A 13 -8.29 6.63 3.79
C ASP A 13 -8.52 5.24 4.38
N LEU A 14 -8.26 5.03 5.68
CA LEU A 14 -8.56 3.76 6.35
C LEU A 14 -10.06 3.41 6.31
N ARG A 15 -10.92 4.41 6.53
CA ARG A 15 -12.38 4.22 6.45
C ARG A 15 -12.80 3.81 5.04
N MET A 16 -12.22 4.39 4.01
CA MET A 16 -12.49 4.01 2.63
C MET A 16 -12.10 2.56 2.34
N HIS A 17 -10.94 2.08 2.82
CA HIS A 17 -10.56 0.67 2.67
C HIS A 17 -11.53 -0.27 3.41
N ALA A 18 -11.93 0.07 4.64
CA ALA A 18 -12.87 -0.73 5.41
C ALA A 18 -14.25 -0.83 4.74
N ILE A 19 -14.76 0.31 4.26
CA ILE A 19 -16.02 0.35 3.51
C ILE A 19 -15.92 -0.47 2.22
N ALA A 20 -14.82 -0.31 1.46
CA ALA A 20 -14.60 -1.07 0.22
C ALA A 20 -14.58 -2.57 0.49
N ARG A 21 -13.91 -3.04 1.55
CA ARG A 21 -13.89 -4.46 1.93
C ARG A 21 -15.29 -5.01 2.18
N ILE A 22 -16.14 -4.26 2.88
CA ILE A 22 -17.51 -4.67 3.18
C ILE A 22 -18.36 -4.69 1.91
N LEU A 23 -18.35 -3.59 1.14
CA LEU A 23 -19.22 -3.42 -0.02
C LEU A 23 -18.85 -4.32 -1.20
N LEU A 24 -17.57 -4.62 -1.37
CA LEU A 24 -17.06 -5.43 -2.49
C LEU A 24 -16.83 -6.90 -2.12
N TYR A 25 -17.27 -7.32 -0.94
CA TYR A 25 -17.13 -8.70 -0.49
C TYR A 25 -17.80 -9.67 -1.48
N GLY A 26 -17.01 -10.64 -1.97
CA GLY A 26 -17.44 -11.62 -2.98
C GLY A 26 -17.39 -11.14 -4.43
N ALA A 27 -17.10 -9.86 -4.68
CA ALA A 27 -16.94 -9.30 -6.03
C ALA A 27 -15.48 -8.90 -6.34
N VAL A 28 -14.74 -8.43 -5.33
CA VAL A 28 -13.32 -8.08 -5.44
C VAL A 28 -12.56 -8.69 -4.27
N ASP A 29 -11.71 -9.67 -4.58
CA ASP A 29 -10.96 -10.40 -3.56
C ASP A 29 -9.85 -9.54 -2.95
N ASN A 30 -9.18 -8.72 -3.79
CA ASN A 30 -7.97 -8.01 -3.43
C ASN A 30 -8.17 -6.49 -3.37
N ILE A 31 -7.84 -5.92 -2.22
CA ILE A 31 -7.84 -4.48 -1.98
C ILE A 31 -6.41 -4.05 -1.70
N GLN A 32 -5.88 -3.25 -2.63
CA GLN A 32 -4.49 -2.80 -2.62
C GLN A 32 -4.31 -1.47 -1.91
N ALA A 33 -3.28 -1.37 -1.06
CA ALA A 33 -2.78 -0.10 -0.55
C ALA A 33 -1.49 0.32 -1.26
N SER A 34 -1.42 1.59 -1.65
CA SER A 34 -0.24 2.20 -2.27
C SER A 34 0.59 2.90 -1.20
N TRP A 35 1.74 2.33 -0.86
CA TRP A 35 2.63 2.86 0.18
C TRP A 35 3.21 4.24 -0.17
N VAL A 36 3.45 4.53 -1.46
CA VAL A 36 3.87 5.87 -1.91
C VAL A 36 2.82 6.95 -1.70
N LYS A 37 1.52 6.59 -1.73
CA LYS A 37 0.42 7.53 -1.52
C LYS A 37 0.02 7.64 -0.06
N LEU A 38 -0.04 6.50 0.62
CA LEU A 38 -0.60 6.40 1.96
C LEU A 38 0.46 6.62 3.06
N GLY A 39 1.72 6.30 2.77
CA GLY A 39 2.80 6.25 3.76
C GLY A 39 2.83 4.90 4.49
N LEU A 40 4.02 4.51 4.96
CA LEU A 40 4.26 3.17 5.54
C LEU A 40 3.39 2.89 6.78
N GLU A 41 3.32 3.84 7.72
CA GLU A 41 2.51 3.70 8.94
C GLU A 41 1.04 3.44 8.63
N MET A 42 0.48 4.23 7.71
CA MET A 42 -0.93 4.13 7.35
C MET A 42 -1.22 2.88 6.51
N VAL A 43 -0.27 2.41 5.71
CA VAL A 43 -0.37 1.09 5.05
C VAL A 43 -0.42 -0.03 6.08
N GLN A 44 0.45 -0.02 7.08
CA GLN A 44 0.47 -1.05 8.11
C GLN A 44 -0.86 -1.10 8.87
N LEU A 45 -1.43 0.06 9.22
CA LEU A 45 -2.77 0.15 9.82
C LEU A 45 -3.88 -0.34 8.88
N SER A 46 -3.73 -0.12 7.57
CA SER A 46 -4.75 -0.51 6.58
C SER A 46 -4.97 -2.02 6.49
N PHE A 47 -4.01 -2.85 6.92
CA PHE A 47 -4.18 -4.30 7.04
C PHE A 47 -5.25 -4.70 8.06
N LEU A 48 -5.52 -3.85 9.05
CA LEU A 48 -6.63 -4.01 10.01
C LEU A 48 -7.97 -3.52 9.42
N CYS A 49 -7.93 -2.79 8.30
CA CYS A 49 -9.08 -2.19 7.62
C CYS A 49 -9.41 -2.90 6.29
N GLY A 50 -9.00 -4.15 6.13
CA GLY A 50 -9.42 -5.00 5.00
C GLY A 50 -8.51 -4.96 3.77
N VAL A 51 -7.39 -4.24 3.81
CA VAL A 51 -6.32 -4.36 2.80
C VAL A 51 -5.65 -5.71 2.96
N ASN A 52 -5.45 -6.38 1.83
CA ASN A 52 -4.73 -7.66 1.75
C ASN A 52 -3.65 -7.67 0.64
N ASP A 53 -3.45 -6.54 -0.02
CA ASP A 53 -2.45 -6.39 -1.08
C ASP A 53 -1.61 -5.14 -0.84
N LEU A 54 -0.33 -5.34 -0.56
CA LEU A 54 0.65 -4.26 -0.48
C LEU A 54 1.23 -4.05 -1.87
N GLY A 55 1.04 -2.86 -2.43
CA GLY A 55 1.61 -2.52 -3.73
C GLY A 55 3.12 -2.79 -3.77
N GLY A 56 3.59 -3.34 -4.90
CA GLY A 56 4.95 -3.86 -5.04
C GLY A 56 6.07 -2.82 -4.94
N THR A 57 7.29 -3.31 -5.11
CA THR A 57 8.52 -2.51 -5.00
C THR A 57 8.65 -1.61 -6.23
N LEU A 58 8.86 -0.32 -6.01
CA LEU A 58 9.26 0.58 -7.10
C LEU A 58 10.76 0.47 -7.29
N MET A 59 11.20 -0.03 -8.44
CA MET A 59 12.60 -0.01 -8.86
C MET A 59 12.79 1.14 -9.85
N GLU A 60 12.81 2.39 -9.37
CA GLU A 60 13.41 3.48 -10.16
C GLU A 60 14.91 3.57 -9.82
N GLU A 61 15.69 2.74 -10.52
CA GLU A 61 17.14 2.83 -10.51
C GLU A 61 17.61 4.18 -11.10
N LYS A 62 18.34 4.95 -10.29
CA LYS A 62 19.35 5.96 -10.68
C LYS A 62 18.93 7.31 -11.29
N ILE A 63 17.69 7.55 -11.74
CA ILE A 63 17.37 8.87 -12.36
C ILE A 63 16.94 9.94 -11.32
N SER A 64 16.31 9.55 -10.20
CA SER A 64 15.80 10.50 -9.17
C SER A 64 16.90 11.10 -8.27
N LYS A 65 18.03 10.39 -8.06
CA LYS A 65 19.14 10.89 -7.24
C LYS A 65 19.71 12.23 -7.73
N SER A 66 19.62 12.50 -9.04
CA SER A 66 20.05 13.75 -9.66
C SER A 66 19.05 14.92 -9.54
N SER A 67 17.80 14.67 -9.13
CA SER A 67 16.72 15.67 -9.10
C SER A 67 16.22 16.07 -7.71
N GLY A 68 16.76 15.49 -6.63
CA GLY A 68 16.51 15.97 -5.26
C GLY A 68 15.10 15.74 -4.71
N SER A 69 14.35 14.76 -5.25
CA SER A 69 13.06 14.35 -4.69
C SER A 69 13.26 13.61 -3.35
N LYS A 70 12.36 13.82 -2.38
CA LYS A 70 12.41 13.22 -1.03
C LYS A 70 11.28 12.21 -0.78
N ALA A 71 10.53 11.81 -1.80
CA ALA A 71 9.34 10.98 -1.64
C ALA A 71 9.56 9.55 -2.17
N GLY A 72 9.65 8.58 -1.25
CA GLY A 72 9.42 7.14 -1.45
C GLY A 72 10.10 6.51 -2.66
N GLU A 73 11.42 6.34 -2.62
CA GLU A 73 12.22 5.94 -3.80
C GLU A 73 12.39 4.42 -3.96
N TYR A 74 12.25 3.66 -2.88
CA TYR A 74 12.36 2.20 -2.87
C TYR A 74 11.82 1.70 -1.53
N LEU A 75 11.11 0.57 -1.55
CA LEU A 75 10.76 -0.21 -0.37
C LEU A 75 11.12 -1.65 -0.73
N SER A 76 12.03 -2.25 0.02
CA SER A 76 12.55 -3.57 -0.33
C SER A 76 11.50 -4.67 -0.07
N PRO A 77 11.58 -5.82 -0.75
CA PRO A 77 10.71 -6.96 -0.44
C PRO A 77 10.80 -7.37 1.03
N GLU A 78 12.00 -7.34 1.62
CA GLU A 78 12.23 -7.69 3.03
C GLU A 78 11.56 -6.70 3.98
N GLU A 79 11.59 -5.40 3.67
CA GLU A 79 10.89 -4.37 4.45
C GLU A 79 9.36 -4.52 4.34
N MET A 80 8.85 -4.89 3.17
CA MET A 80 7.43 -5.21 2.98
C MET A 80 7.03 -6.44 3.80
N GLU A 81 7.82 -7.50 3.75
CA GLU A 81 7.59 -8.74 4.50
C GLU A 81 7.58 -8.46 6.01
N ALA A 82 8.56 -7.72 6.52
CA ALA A 82 8.62 -7.31 7.92
C ALA A 82 7.38 -6.52 8.35
N MET A 83 6.96 -5.54 7.56
CA MET A 83 5.76 -4.73 7.87
C MET A 83 4.49 -5.59 7.97
N ILE A 84 4.34 -6.57 7.08
CA ILE A 84 3.20 -7.50 7.07
C ILE A 84 3.25 -8.42 8.30
N ILE A 85 4.43 -8.93 8.65
CA ILE A 85 4.63 -9.78 9.84
C ILE A 85 4.34 -9.00 11.13
N ASP A 86 4.85 -7.77 11.25
CA ASP A 86 4.63 -6.89 12.40
C ASP A 86 3.14 -6.55 12.60
N ALA A 87 2.35 -6.57 11.54
CA ALA A 87 0.90 -6.43 11.58
C ALA A 87 0.15 -7.73 11.90
N GLY A 88 0.86 -8.82 12.23
CA GLY A 88 0.28 -10.13 12.55
C GLY A 88 -0.28 -10.87 11.34
N ARG A 89 0.25 -10.61 10.13
CA ARG A 89 -0.17 -11.24 8.87
C ARG A 89 0.93 -12.12 8.29
N ILE A 90 0.58 -12.93 7.30
CA ILE A 90 1.51 -13.81 6.58
C ILE A 90 1.83 -13.14 5.24
N PRO A 91 3.08 -12.76 4.96
CA PRO A 91 3.46 -12.22 3.66
C PRO A 91 3.43 -13.32 2.61
N VAL A 92 2.87 -12.98 1.44
CA VAL A 92 2.87 -13.85 0.26
C VAL A 92 3.26 -13.03 -0.96
N ARG A 93 4.12 -13.59 -1.81
CA ARG A 93 4.44 -13.00 -3.10
C ARG A 93 3.43 -13.47 -4.13
N ARG A 94 3.00 -12.56 -5.01
CA ARG A 94 2.02 -12.84 -6.05
C ARG A 94 2.49 -12.40 -7.43
N ASP A 95 1.96 -13.04 -8.46
CA ASP A 95 2.03 -12.52 -9.82
C ASP A 95 0.91 -11.49 -10.10
N THR A 96 0.83 -11.00 -11.35
CA THR A 96 -0.20 -10.05 -11.79
C THR A 96 -1.61 -10.64 -11.75
N LEU A 97 -1.74 -11.97 -11.84
CA LEU A 97 -3.01 -12.70 -11.78
C LEU A 97 -3.35 -13.15 -10.35
N TYR A 98 -2.59 -12.71 -9.35
CA TYR A 98 -2.74 -13.08 -7.94
C TYR A 98 -2.46 -14.56 -7.63
N ASN A 99 -1.74 -15.28 -8.51
CA ASN A 99 -1.21 -16.58 -8.15
C ASN A 99 -0.07 -16.41 -7.14
N ILE A 100 -0.06 -17.27 -6.11
CA ILE A 100 1.02 -17.28 -5.11
C ILE A 100 2.30 -17.83 -5.78
N ILE A 101 3.37 -17.07 -5.65
CA ILE A 101 4.72 -17.47 -6.08
C ILE A 101 5.44 -18.01 -4.84
N ILE A 102 5.98 -19.22 -4.96
CA ILE A 102 6.80 -19.90 -3.93
C ILE A 102 8.27 -19.57 -4.17
#